data_AF-A0A926IUD8-F1
#
_entry.id   AF-A0A926IUD8-F1
#
_cell.length_a   1.000
_cell.length_b   1.000
_cell.length_c   1.000
_cell.angle_alpha   90.00
_cell.angle_beta   90.00
_cell.angle_gamma   90.00
#
_symmetry.space_group_name_H-M   'P 1'
#
loop_
_entity.id
_entity.type
_entity.pdbx_description
1 polymer ?
#
loop_
_entity_poly.entity_id
_entity_poly.type
_entity_poly.pdbx_seq_one_letter_code
_entity_poly.pdbx_strand_id
1 'polypeptide(L)'
;MIRNIDVLKKIKDKANKFLIISDGVDVTLDIEDANLTELVSEEDEEVLEMLESAESIEILIMQLTEDLRDALDYDGFDCESYSWCLSKIRHNTIEIENYYGSICSAIRSLYENIQKMLYGNKILMQYACVENVKTTMPGQE
;
A
#
# COMPACT_ATOMS: atom_id res chain seq x y z
N MET A 1 -12.61 17.01 -5.61
CA MET A 1 -11.43 16.32 -6.16
C MET A 1 -10.55 15.95 -4.99
N ILE A 2 -10.28 14.65 -4.76
CA ILE A 2 -9.37 14.23 -3.69
C ILE A 2 -7.95 14.46 -4.20
N ARG A 3 -7.07 15.03 -3.37
CA ARG A 3 -5.67 15.24 -3.77
C ARG A 3 -4.93 13.91 -3.66
N ASN A 4 -4.13 13.57 -4.67
CA ASN A 4 -3.31 12.37 -4.68
C ASN A 4 -2.49 12.19 -3.39
N ILE A 5 -1.95 13.27 -2.82
CA ILE A 5 -1.17 13.21 -1.58
C ILE A 5 -1.97 12.70 -0.38
N ASP A 6 -3.27 12.99 -0.33
CA ASP A 6 -4.17 12.52 0.73
C ASP A 6 -4.53 11.04 0.51
N VAL A 7 -4.65 10.60 -0.75
CA VAL A 7 -4.81 9.18 -1.11
C VAL A 7 -3.57 8.37 -0.73
N LEU A 8 -2.37 8.84 -1.10
CA LEU A 8 -1.10 8.18 -0.77
C LEU A 8 -0.93 8.00 0.75
N LYS A 9 -1.30 8.99 1.56
CA LYS A 9 -1.28 8.85 3.03
C LYS A 9 -2.21 7.74 3.51
N LYS A 10 -3.44 7.66 2.97
CA LYS A 10 -4.39 6.60 3.31
C LYS A 10 -3.88 5.22 2.89
N ILE A 11 -3.29 5.11 1.69
CA ILE A 11 -2.67 3.86 1.23
C ILE A 11 -1.56 3.46 2.18
N LYS A 12 -0.67 4.39 2.55
CA LYS A 12 0.42 4.13 3.51
C LYS A 12 -0.09 3.59 4.83
N ASP A 13 -1.12 4.21 5.41
CA ASP A 13 -1.66 3.79 6.71
C ASP A 13 -2.33 2.40 6.63
N LYS A 14 -3.03 2.11 5.51
CA LYS A 14 -3.63 0.79 5.24
C LYS A 14 -2.58 -0.29 4.97
N ALA A 15 -1.55 0.02 4.19
CA ALA A 15 -0.43 -0.87 3.94
C ALA A 15 0.34 -1.19 5.23
N ASN A 16 0.56 -0.20 6.09
CA ASN A 16 1.17 -0.42 7.41
C ASN A 16 0.33 -1.35 8.28
N LYS A 17 -0.99 -1.16 8.31
CA LYS A 17 -1.91 -2.02 9.05
C LYS A 17 -1.88 -3.45 8.50
N PHE A 18 -1.95 -3.61 7.18
CA PHE A 18 -1.84 -4.90 6.52
C PHE A 18 -0.55 -5.62 6.94
N LEU A 19 0.60 -4.95 6.89
CA LEU A 19 1.89 -5.57 7.22
C LEU A 19 1.95 -6.06 8.67
N ILE A 20 1.38 -5.30 9.61
CA ILE A 20 1.32 -5.71 11.02
C ILE A 20 0.47 -6.98 11.18
N ILE A 21 -0.69 -7.02 10.51
CA ILE A 21 -1.59 -8.19 10.59
C ILE A 21 -0.97 -9.38 9.89
N SER A 22 -0.38 -9.19 8.70
CA SER A 22 0.26 -10.28 7.96
C SER A 22 1.42 -10.91 8.74
N ASP A 23 2.22 -10.10 9.43
CA ASP A 23 3.29 -10.61 10.29
C ASP A 23 2.72 -11.43 11.48
N GLY A 24 1.53 -11.09 11.98
CA GLY A 24 0.82 -11.87 13.00
C GLY A 24 0.29 -13.20 12.45
N VAL A 25 -0.34 -13.17 11.28
CA VAL A 25 -0.83 -14.35 10.57
C VAL A 25 0.31 -15.32 10.28
N ASP A 26 1.46 -14.84 9.79
CA ASP A 26 2.65 -15.67 9.56
C ASP A 26 3.07 -16.42 10.83
N VAL A 27 3.05 -15.76 11.99
CA VAL A 27 3.38 -16.38 13.28
C VAL A 27 2.34 -17.43 13.68
N THR A 28 1.06 -17.17 13.46
CA THR A 28 -0.03 -18.13 13.76
C THR A 28 0.10 -19.39 12.92
N LEU A 29 0.35 -19.23 11.60
CA LEU A 29 0.57 -20.35 10.68
C LEU A 29 1.74 -21.24 11.15
N ASP A 30 2.85 -20.62 11.58
CA ASP A 30 4.03 -21.33 12.06
C ASP A 30 3.81 -22.05 13.40
N ILE A 31 3.07 -21.45 14.34
CA ILE A 31 2.87 -22.01 15.69
C ILE A 31 1.81 -23.11 15.68
N GLU A 32 0.74 -22.92 14.93
CA GLU A 32 -0.43 -23.80 14.94
C GLU A 32 -0.36 -24.91 13.88
N ASP A 33 0.67 -24.91 13.02
CA ASP A 33 0.77 -25.80 11.85
C ASP A 33 -0.50 -25.74 10.98
N ALA A 34 -1.10 -24.55 10.94
CA ALA A 34 -2.33 -24.25 10.21
C ALA A 34 -1.99 -23.77 8.79
N ASN A 35 -2.98 -23.78 7.90
CA ASN A 35 -2.87 -23.17 6.58
C ASN A 35 -3.89 -22.04 6.38
N LEU A 36 -3.59 -21.12 5.45
CA LEU A 36 -4.44 -19.95 5.20
C LEU A 36 -5.83 -20.33 4.71
N THR A 37 -5.96 -21.43 3.95
CA THR A 37 -7.27 -21.87 3.46
C THR A 37 -8.19 -22.27 4.60
N GLU A 38 -7.66 -22.96 5.61
CA GLU A 38 -8.37 -23.34 6.83
C GLU A 38 -8.80 -22.10 7.61
N LEU A 39 -7.87 -21.18 7.90
CA LEU A 39 -8.18 -19.95 8.64
C LEU A 39 -9.27 -19.11 7.94
N VAL A 40 -9.23 -19.00 6.60
CA VAL A 40 -10.30 -18.31 5.86
C VAL A 40 -11.63 -19.06 5.96
N SER A 41 -11.61 -20.40 5.90
CA SER A 41 -12.82 -21.21 6.00
C SER A 41 -13.46 -21.18 7.39
N GLU A 42 -12.66 -20.94 8.42
CA GLU A 42 -13.08 -20.76 9.81
C GLU A 42 -13.51 -19.32 10.14
N GLU A 43 -13.48 -18.43 9.14
CA GLU A 43 -13.78 -17.00 9.30
C GLU A 43 -12.87 -16.31 10.32
N ASP A 44 -11.57 -16.66 10.33
CA ASP A 44 -10.57 -16.02 11.19
C ASP A 44 -10.55 -14.50 10.98
N GLU A 45 -10.73 -13.76 12.08
CA GLU A 45 -10.90 -12.31 12.05
C GLU A 45 -9.67 -11.59 11.50
N GLU A 46 -8.46 -12.05 11.85
CA GLU A 46 -7.21 -11.41 11.42
C GLU A 46 -6.98 -11.62 9.93
N VAL A 47 -7.18 -12.85 9.42
CA VAL A 47 -7.02 -13.14 7.99
C VAL A 47 -8.07 -12.39 7.16
N LEU A 48 -9.31 -12.30 7.62
CA LEU A 48 -10.35 -11.53 6.92
C LEU A 48 -10.06 -10.03 6.94
N GLU A 49 -9.62 -9.47 8.08
CA GLU A 49 -9.25 -8.05 8.19
C GLU A 49 -8.05 -7.71 7.28
N MET A 50 -7.09 -8.64 7.18
CA MET A 50 -5.95 -8.53 6.29
C MET A 50 -6.39 -8.48 4.82
N LEU A 51 -7.29 -9.37 4.40
CA LEU A 51 -7.83 -9.37 3.03
C LEU A 51 -8.62 -8.08 2.73
N GLU A 52 -9.48 -7.64 3.65
CA GLU A 52 -10.21 -6.38 3.50
C GLU A 52 -9.26 -5.18 3.37
N SER A 53 -8.15 -5.19 4.12
CA SER A 53 -7.12 -4.15 4.01
C SER A 53 -6.45 -4.17 2.63
N ALA A 54 -6.16 -5.34 2.07
CA ALA A 54 -5.60 -5.45 0.73
C ALA A 54 -6.58 -4.95 -0.35
N GLU A 55 -7.85 -5.33 -0.28
CA GLU A 55 -8.88 -4.83 -1.20
C GLU A 55 -9.07 -3.31 -1.08
N SER A 56 -9.05 -2.78 0.15
CA SER A 56 -9.10 -1.34 0.39
C SER A 56 -7.94 -0.60 -0.27
N ILE A 57 -6.74 -1.19 -0.29
CA ILE A 57 -5.56 -0.64 -0.96
C ILE A 57 -5.78 -0.57 -2.48
N GLU A 58 -6.30 -1.63 -3.10
CA GLU A 58 -6.64 -1.65 -4.54
C GLU A 58 -7.57 -0.48 -4.90
N ILE A 59 -8.66 -0.30 -4.16
CA ILE A 59 -9.64 0.76 -4.39
C ILE A 59 -8.99 2.15 -4.28
N LEU A 60 -8.07 2.34 -3.32
CA LEU A 60 -7.35 3.60 -3.16
C LEU A 60 -6.36 3.85 -4.30
N ILE A 61 -5.67 2.82 -4.80
CA ILE A 61 -4.77 2.94 -5.96
C ILE A 61 -5.56 3.38 -7.19
N MET A 62 -6.76 2.84 -7.40
CA MET A 62 -7.63 3.25 -8.52
C MET A 62 -8.05 4.73 -8.45
N GLN A 63 -8.00 5.37 -7.28
CA GLN A 63 -8.30 6.80 -7.11
C GLN A 63 -7.12 7.71 -7.46
N LEU A 64 -5.91 7.17 -7.61
CA LEU A 64 -4.75 7.93 -8.04
C LEU A 64 -4.88 8.32 -9.52
N THR A 65 -4.16 9.36 -9.93
CA THR A 65 -3.98 9.67 -11.35
C THR A 65 -3.12 8.61 -12.04
N GLU A 66 -3.28 8.47 -13.35
CA GLU A 66 -2.48 7.57 -14.20
C GLU A 66 -0.97 7.78 -13.98
N ASP A 67 -0.49 9.02 -14.07
CA ASP A 67 0.93 9.36 -13.82
C ASP A 67 1.49 8.83 -12.50
N LEU A 68 0.66 8.73 -11.45
CA LEU A 68 1.11 8.21 -10.16
C LEU A 68 1.05 6.69 -10.10
N ARG A 69 0.10 6.05 -10.78
CA ARG A 69 0.10 4.59 -10.89
C ARG A 69 1.30 4.13 -11.71
N ASP A 70 1.60 4.81 -12.81
CA ASP A 70 2.78 4.55 -13.64
C ASP A 70 4.08 4.73 -12.84
N ALA A 71 4.13 5.73 -11.96
CA ALA A 71 5.28 5.92 -11.06
C ALA A 71 5.42 4.76 -10.04
N LEU A 72 4.31 4.23 -9.52
CA LEU A 72 4.33 3.06 -8.63
C LEU A 72 4.80 1.80 -9.37
N ASP A 73 4.31 1.58 -10.60
CA ASP A 73 4.73 0.47 -11.46
C ASP A 73 6.23 0.55 -11.77
N TYR A 74 6.72 1.74 -12.12
CA TYR A 74 8.14 1.98 -12.38
C TYR A 74 9.01 1.70 -11.14
N ASP A 75 8.52 2.06 -9.95
CA ASP A 75 9.23 1.85 -8.68
C ASP A 75 9.06 0.41 -8.13
N GLY A 76 8.46 -0.51 -8.89
CA GLY A 76 8.42 -1.95 -8.57
C GLY A 76 7.17 -2.40 -7.80
N PHE A 77 6.08 -1.63 -7.83
CA PHE A 77 4.76 -2.10 -7.44
C PHE A 77 3.89 -2.26 -8.68
N ASP A 78 3.77 -3.47 -9.21
CA ASP A 78 2.94 -3.78 -10.37
C ASP A 78 1.44 -3.79 -9.98
N CYS A 79 0.75 -2.70 -10.33
CA CYS A 79 -0.67 -2.48 -10.04
C CYS A 79 -1.56 -3.54 -10.69
N GLU A 80 -1.25 -3.98 -11.91
CA GLU A 80 -2.04 -4.97 -12.64
C GLU A 80 -1.88 -6.35 -12.02
N SER A 81 -0.65 -6.78 -11.74
CA SER A 81 -0.38 -8.05 -11.08
C SER A 81 -1.02 -8.10 -9.69
N TYR A 82 -0.97 -7.00 -8.93
CA TYR A 82 -1.62 -6.90 -7.63
C TYR A 82 -3.15 -7.06 -7.72
N SER A 83 -3.79 -6.29 -8.60
CA SER A 83 -5.24 -6.38 -8.84
C SER A 83 -5.65 -7.77 -9.32
N TRP A 84 -4.85 -8.37 -10.19
CA TRP A 84 -5.07 -9.73 -10.69
C TRP A 84 -5.01 -10.76 -9.55
N CYS A 85 -4.01 -10.72 -8.69
CA CYS A 85 -3.92 -11.60 -7.50
C CYS A 85 -5.16 -11.48 -6.62
N LEU A 86 -5.58 -10.25 -6.31
CA LEU A 86 -6.80 -10.02 -5.51
C LEU A 86 -8.07 -10.50 -6.22
N SER A 87 -8.14 -10.41 -7.54
CA SER A 87 -9.28 -10.94 -8.29
C SER A 87 -9.38 -12.48 -8.15
N LYS A 88 -8.24 -13.17 -8.12
CA LYS A 88 -8.21 -14.63 -7.95
C LYS A 88 -8.74 -15.04 -6.58
N ILE A 89 -8.28 -14.38 -5.52
CA ILE A 89 -8.75 -14.64 -4.16
C ILE A 89 -10.25 -14.32 -4.01
N ARG A 90 -10.71 -13.18 -4.55
CA ARG A 90 -12.14 -12.81 -4.53
C ARG A 90 -13.04 -13.84 -5.21
N HIS A 91 -12.57 -14.44 -6.30
CA HIS A 91 -13.31 -15.47 -7.02
C HIS A 91 -13.26 -16.84 -6.33
N ASN A 92 -12.14 -17.17 -5.70
CA ASN A 92 -11.94 -18.40 -4.97
C ASN A 92 -10.99 -18.16 -3.81
N THR A 93 -11.52 -18.10 -2.59
CA THR A 93 -10.72 -17.78 -1.39
C THR A 93 -9.65 -18.82 -1.08
N ILE A 94 -9.81 -20.06 -1.54
CA ILE A 94 -8.79 -21.13 -1.43
C ILE A 94 -7.49 -20.75 -2.16
N GLU A 95 -7.57 -19.89 -3.17
CA GLU A 95 -6.37 -19.40 -3.88
C GLU A 95 -5.46 -18.51 -3.02
N ILE A 96 -5.88 -18.14 -1.80
CA ILE A 96 -5.08 -17.28 -0.91
C ILE A 96 -3.67 -17.83 -0.71
N GLU A 97 -3.49 -19.14 -0.55
CA GLU A 97 -2.17 -19.76 -0.37
C GLU A 97 -1.23 -19.51 -1.55
N ASN A 98 -1.78 -19.47 -2.77
CA ASN A 98 -0.99 -19.28 -3.98
C ASN A 98 -0.50 -17.84 -4.14
N TYR A 99 -1.26 -16.87 -3.62
CA TYR A 99 -1.04 -15.45 -3.89
C TYR A 99 -0.64 -14.63 -2.66
N TYR A 100 -0.74 -15.21 -1.46
CA TYR A 100 -0.45 -14.52 -0.20
C TYR A 100 0.96 -13.91 -0.18
N GLY A 101 1.99 -14.71 -0.46
CA GLY A 101 3.37 -14.21 -0.49
C GLY A 101 3.59 -13.08 -1.51
N SER A 102 2.96 -13.18 -2.68
CA SER A 102 3.00 -12.14 -3.72
C SER A 102 2.32 -10.84 -3.26
N ILE A 103 1.17 -10.95 -2.58
CA ILE A 103 0.43 -9.80 -2.03
C ILE A 103 1.25 -9.13 -0.93
N CYS A 104 1.81 -9.89 0.01
CA CYS A 104 2.65 -9.37 1.09
C CYS A 104 3.88 -8.64 0.53
N SER A 105 4.55 -9.24 -0.46
CA SER A 105 5.69 -8.60 -1.13
C SER A 105 5.29 -7.31 -1.86
N ALA A 106 4.17 -7.32 -2.58
CA ALA A 106 3.67 -6.16 -3.30
C ALA A 106 3.32 -5.01 -2.34
N ILE A 107 2.57 -5.29 -1.26
CA ILE A 107 2.19 -4.27 -0.28
C ILE A 107 3.41 -3.70 0.46
N ARG A 108 4.43 -4.53 0.74
CA ARG A 108 5.69 -4.05 1.33
C ARG A 108 6.42 -3.09 0.39
N SER A 109 6.54 -3.44 -0.89
CA SER A 109 7.11 -2.55 -1.92
C SER A 109 6.33 -1.23 -2.04
N LEU A 110 5.00 -1.32 -2.11
CA LEU A 110 4.11 -0.16 -2.14
C LEU A 110 4.32 0.77 -0.94
N TYR A 111 4.38 0.20 0.26
CA TYR A 111 4.57 0.95 1.49
C TYR A 111 5.89 1.73 1.47
N GLU A 112 6.99 1.07 1.12
CA GLU A 112 8.31 1.70 1.04
C GLU A 112 8.36 2.80 -0.03
N ASN A 113 7.76 2.56 -1.20
CA ASN A 113 7.72 3.54 -2.29
C ASN A 113 6.91 4.78 -1.91
N ILE A 114 5.75 4.60 -1.28
CA ILE A 114 4.94 5.72 -0.81
C ILE A 114 5.67 6.50 0.28
N GLN A 115 6.37 5.85 1.21
CA GLN A 115 7.19 6.55 2.19
C GLN A 115 8.23 7.46 1.54
N LYS A 116 8.95 6.96 0.52
CA LYS A 116 9.92 7.74 -0.25
C LYS A 116 9.25 8.93 -0.95
N MET A 117 8.12 8.71 -1.62
CA MET A 117 7.37 9.77 -2.31
C MET A 117 6.89 10.88 -1.34
N LEU A 118 6.32 10.50 -0.20
CA LEU A 118 5.86 11.44 0.82
C LEU A 118 7.02 12.25 1.42
N TYR A 119 8.17 11.60 1.63
CA TYR A 119 9.37 12.27 2.12
C TYR A 119 9.95 13.25 1.08
N GLY A 120 10.04 12.83 -0.18
CA GLY A 120 10.47 13.68 -1.29
C GLY A 120 9.59 14.93 -1.45
N ASN A 121 8.26 14.77 -1.37
CA ASN A 121 7.32 15.89 -1.38
C ASN A 121 7.59 16.86 -0.22
N LYS A 122 7.82 16.35 1.00
CA LYS A 122 8.15 17.20 2.16
C LYS A 122 9.42 18.03 1.91
N ILE A 123 10.45 17.45 1.31
CA ILE A 123 11.68 18.17 0.94
C ILE A 123 11.40 19.25 -0.10
N LEU A 124 10.70 18.91 -1.19
CA LEU A 124 10.38 19.85 -2.27
C LEU A 124 9.56 21.06 -1.76
N MET A 125 8.60 20.81 -0.87
CA MET A 125 7.83 21.87 -0.23
C MET A 125 8.70 22.80 0.62
N GLN A 126 9.71 22.27 1.33
CA GLN A 126 10.66 23.10 2.07
C GLN A 126 11.51 23.96 1.14
N TYR A 127 12.01 23.40 0.03
CA TYR A 127 12.75 24.17 -0.98
C TYR A 127 11.89 25.28 -1.58
N ALA A 128 10.66 24.98 -1.99
CA ALA A 128 9.74 25.96 -2.54
C ALA A 128 9.43 27.09 -1.53
N CYS A 129 9.30 26.78 -0.24
CA CYS A 129 9.17 27.80 0.80
C CYS A 129 10.41 28.70 0.89
N VAL A 130 11.63 28.13 0.86
CA VAL A 130 12.88 28.90 0.91
C VAL A 130 13.05 29.79 -0.31
N GLU A 131 12.73 29.30 -1.51
CA GLU A 131 12.80 30.09 -2.74
C GLU A 131 11.77 31.22 -2.78
N ASN A 132 10.54 30.97 -2.31
CA ASN A 132 9.52 32.00 -2.19
C ASN A 132 9.89 33.11 -1.19
N VAL A 133 10.66 32.79 -0.13
CA VAL A 133 11.20 33.80 0.79
C VAL A 133 12.28 34.66 0.10
N LYS A 134 13.12 34.06 -0.76
CA LYS A 134 14.14 34.80 -1.53
C LYS A 134 13.53 35.74 -2.57
N THR A 135 12.41 35.38 -3.19
CA THR A 135 11.72 36.23 -4.18
C THR A 135 10.84 37.31 -3.57
N THR A 136 10.50 37.22 -2.28
CA THR A 136 9.67 38.20 -1.55
C THR A 136 10.46 39.17 -0.66
N MET A 137 11.79 39.06 -0.60
CA MET A 137 12.65 40.10 -0.01
C MET A 137 13.26 40.98 -1.12
N PRO A 138 12.59 42.07 -1.54
CA PRO A 138 13.25 43.08 -2.37
C PRO A 138 14.26 43.83 -1.50
N GLY A 139 15.53 43.81 -1.91
CA GLY A 139 16.58 44.77 -1.54
C GLY A 139 16.61 45.27 -0.09
N GLN A 140 17.47 44.65 0.72
CA GLN A 140 18.17 45.38 1.78
C GLN A 140 19.64 45.50 1.36
N GLU A 141 19.90 46.46 0.48
CA GLU A 141 21.17 47.18 0.39
C GLU A 141 21.04 48.51 1.15
#